data_AF-A0A1H7TKH9-F1
#
_entry.id   AF-A0A1H7TKH9-F1
#
_cell.length_a   1.000
_cell.length_b   1.000
_cell.length_c   1.000
_cell.angle_alpha   90.00
_cell.angle_beta   90.00
_cell.angle_gamma   90.00
#
_symmetry.space_group_name_H-M   'P 1'
#
loop_
_entity.id
_entity.type
_entity.pdbx_description
1 polymer ?
#
loop_
_entity_poly.entity_id
_entity_poly.type
_entity_poly.pdbx_seq_one_letter_code
_entity_poly.pdbx_strand_id
1 'polypeptide(L)' 'MMGLSIGHIALFAIIILVIFGTAKLKNFGKDVGGAVKDFKDAVREDKKDTHQ' A
#
# COMPACT_ATOMS: atom_id res chain seq x y z
N MET A 1 -28.25 3.08 -0.08
CA MET A 1 -26.88 3.60 -0.31
C MET A 1 -25.92 2.45 -0.03
N MET A 2 -25.26 1.88 -1.04
CA MET A 2 -24.24 0.84 -0.79
C MET A 2 -23.03 1.50 -0.15
N GLY A 3 -22.97 1.49 1.18
CA GLY A 3 -21.80 1.95 1.91
C GLY A 3 -20.62 1.03 1.59
N LEU A 4 -19.44 1.62 1.33
CA LEU A 4 -18.18 0.91 1.25
C LEU A 4 -17.88 0.28 2.61
N SER A 5 -18.48 -0.88 2.86
CA SER A 5 -18.23 -1.69 4.04
C SER A 5 -16.92 -2.47 3.84
N ILE A 6 -16.17 -2.67 4.92
CA ILE A 6 -14.91 -3.41 4.95
C ILE A 6 -15.04 -4.79 4.27
N GLY A 7 -16.21 -5.44 4.37
CA GLY A 7 -16.47 -6.72 3.69
C GLY A 7 -16.45 -6.62 2.16
N HIS A 8 -16.92 -5.52 1.58
CA HIS A 8 -16.90 -5.30 0.14
C HIS A 8 -15.48 -5.07 -0.37
N ILE A 9 -14.68 -4.31 0.37
CA ILE A 9 -13.27 -4.05 0.04
C ILE A 9 -12.48 -5.36 0.07
N ALA A 10 -12.70 -6.21 1.08
CA ALA A 10 -12.05 -7.51 1.19
C ALA A 10 -12.42 -8.45 0.02
N LEU A 11 -13.71 -8.55 -0.34
CA LEU A 11 -14.16 -9.38 -1.46
C LEU A 11 -13.56 -8.88 -2.79
N PHE A 12 -13.54 -7.58 -3.00
CA PHE A 12 -12.93 -6.96 -4.19
C PHE A 12 -11.42 -7.25 -4.28
N ALA A 13 -10.71 -7.15 -3.15
CA ALA A 13 -9.29 -7.47 -3.09
C ALA A 13 -9.01 -8.94 -3.44
N ILE A 14 -9.85 -9.88 -2.98
CA ILE A 14 -9.74 -11.30 -3.33
C ILE A 14 -9.90 -11.49 -4.85
N ILE A 15 -10.87 -10.83 -5.48
CA ILE A 15 -11.08 -10.92 -6.93
C ILE A 15 -9.84 -10.42 -7.69
N ILE A 16 -9.28 -9.28 -7.28
CA ILE A 16 -8.04 -8.76 -7.87
C ILE A 16 -6.90 -9.76 -7.69
N LEU A 17 -6.74 -10.35 -6.51
CA LEU A 17 -5.70 -11.35 -6.26
C LEU A 17 -5.82 -12.58 -7.16
N VAL A 18 -7.05 -13.01 -7.47
CA VAL A 18 -7.30 -14.15 -8.38
C VAL A 18 -6.97 -13.79 -9.83
N ILE A 19 -7.35 -12.59 -10.29
CA ILE A 19 -7.10 -12.14 -11.67
C ILE A 19 -5.61 -11.93 -11.93
N PHE A 20 -4.93 -11.22 -11.04
CA PHE A 20 -3.53 -10.84 -11.23
C PHE A 20 -2.55 -11.91 -10.73
N GLY A 21 -3.01 -12.80 -9.86
CA GLY A 21 -2.16 -13.72 -9.11
C GLY A 21 -1.34 -12.99 -8.04
N THR A 22 -0.97 -13.73 -6.98
CA THR A 22 -0.17 -13.18 -5.88
C THR A 22 1.26 -12.85 -6.28
N ALA A 23 1.82 -13.54 -7.29
CA ALA A 23 3.20 -13.34 -7.75
C ALA A 23 3.42 -11.95 -8.36
N LYS A 24 2.51 -11.49 -9.23
CA LYS A 24 2.60 -10.16 -9.84
C LYS A 24 2.37 -9.06 -8.80
N LEU A 25 1.38 -9.25 -7.92
CA LEU A 25 1.11 -8.28 -6.85
C LEU A 25 2.30 -8.18 -5.87
N LYS A 26 3.00 -9.28 -5.58
CA LYS A 26 4.19 -9.28 -4.73
C LYS A 26 5.36 -8.51 -5.35
N ASN A 27 5.65 -8.74 -6.63
CA ASN A 27 6.74 -8.04 -7.30
C ASN A 27 6.42 -6.54 -7.41
N PHE A 28 5.23 -6.20 -7.90
CA PHE A 28 4.78 -4.81 -8.01
C PHE A 28 4.68 -4.12 -6.64
N GLY A 29 4.19 -4.82 -5.63
CA GLY A 29 4.09 -4.32 -4.26
C GLY A 29 5.44 -4.11 -3.60
N LYS A 30 6.48 -4.88 -3.95
CA LYS A 30 7.85 -4.62 -3.50
C LYS A 30 8.42 -3.35 -4.14
N ASP A 31 8.22 -3.17 -5.43
CA ASP A 31 8.76 -2.02 -6.17
C ASP A 31 8.10 -0.71 -5.71
N VAL A 32 6.76 -0.69 -5.65
CA VAL A 32 5.99 0.46 -5.16
C VAL A 32 6.19 0.65 -3.65
N GLY A 33 6.21 -0.44 -2.88
CA GLY A 33 6.41 -0.39 -1.43
C GLY A 33 7.79 0.13 -1.04
N GLY A 34 8.83 -0.18 -1.81
CA GLY A 34 10.18 0.37 -1.66
C GLY A 34 10.18 1.89 -1.82
N ALA A 35 9.65 2.38 -2.94
CA ALA A 35 9.59 3.82 -3.21
C ALA A 35 8.78 4.60 -2.16
N VAL A 36 7.64 4.05 -1.71
CA VAL A 36 6.81 4.66 -0.66
C VAL A 36 7.51 4.63 0.70
N LYS A 37 8.28 3.57 0.99
CA LYS A 37 9.07 3.49 2.23
C LYS A 37 10.14 4.57 2.25
N ASP A 38 10.91 4.70 1.17
CA ASP A 38 11.97 5.71 1.06
C ASP A 38 11.41 7.13 1.19
N PHE A 39 10.25 7.39 0.56
CA PHE A 39 9.52 8.65 0.70
C PHE A 39 9.10 8.93 2.15
N LYS A 40 8.52 7.93 2.83
CA LYS A 40 8.09 8.06 4.23
C LYS A 40 9.29 8.31 5.16
N ASP A 41 10.41 7.65 4.90
CA ASP A 41 11.60 7.77 5.73
C ASP A 41 12.23 9.17 5.56
N ALA A 42 12.34 9.70 4.34
CA ALA A 42 12.80 11.07 4.08
C ALA A 42 11.91 12.14 4.76
N VAL A 43 10.59 12.00 4.70
CA VAL A 43 9.65 12.92 5.38
C VAL A 43 9.77 12.83 6.92
N ARG A 44 10.16 11.68 7.46
CA ARG A 44 10.36 11.50 8.90
C ARG A 44 11.69 12.07 9.37
N GLU A 45 12.74 11.98 8.56
CA GLU A 45 14.04 12.59 8.84
C GLU A 45 13.91 14.12 8.92
N ASP A 46 13.25 14.74 7.94
CA ASP A 46 12.96 16.18 7.91
C ASP A 46 12.18 16.68 9.17
N LYS A 47 11.23 15.87 9.65
CA LYS A 47 10.50 16.16 10.90
C LYS A 47 11.36 16.01 12.16
N LYS A 48 12.37 15.13 12.17
CA LYS A 48 13.23 14.94 13.35
C LYS A 48 14.25 16.06 13.49
N ASP A 49 14.71 16.62 12.38
CA ASP A 49 15.67 17.73 12.38
C ASP A 49 15.02 19.08 12.77
N THR A 50 13.69 19.18 12.76
CA THR A 50 12.93 20.38 13.17
C THR A 50 12.61 20.42 14.68
N HIS A 51 13.17 19.52 15.51
CA HIS A 51 12.97 19.51 16.98
C HIS A 51 14.28 19.66 17.78
N GLN A 52 15.32 20.25 17.19
CA GLN A 52 16.45 20.82 17.93
C GLN A 52 16.57 22.32 17.70
#